data_AF-B9LVJ2-F1
#
_entry.id   AF-B9LVJ2-F1
#
_cell.length_a   1.000
_cell.length_b   1.000
_cell.length_c   1.000
_cell.angle_alpha   90.00
_cell.angle_beta   90.00
_cell.angle_gamma   90.00
#
_symmetry.space_group_name_H-M   'P 1'
#
loop_
_entity.id
_entity.type
_entity.pdbx_description
1 polymer ?
#
loop_
_entity_poly.entity_id
_entity_poly.type
_entity_poly.pdbx_seq_one_letter_code
_entity_poly.pdbx_strand_id
1 'polypeptide(L)'
;MSDSKGLYDVRERTGNPEHASVDDVVELVFERAQHPRTDHHDGHLDEQMATVVDRYGTAPVRTVIHRVLVDGTPFRTATQDLEVRNVDGVRIGTTAGQFLDELNAQDDG
;
A
#
# COMPACT_ATOMS: atom_id res chain seq x y z
N MET A 1 7.90 17.04 18.21
CA MET A 1 8.53 16.61 16.94
C MET A 1 8.57 15.10 17.00
N SER A 2 7.61 14.42 16.36
CA SER A 2 7.65 12.95 16.35
C SER A 2 8.75 12.50 15.41
N ASP A 3 9.52 11.56 15.93
CA ASP A 3 10.63 10.87 15.27
C ASP A 3 10.11 10.20 14.00
N SER A 4 10.30 10.82 12.83
CA SER A 4 9.95 10.25 11.51
C SER A 4 10.93 9.15 11.07
N LYS A 5 11.73 8.62 12.00
CA LYS A 5 12.69 7.56 11.78
C LYS A 5 11.95 6.22 11.74
N GLY A 6 11.84 5.61 10.55
CA GLY A 6 11.39 4.22 10.37
C GLY A 6 9.87 3.98 10.38
N LEU A 7 9.15 4.43 9.35
CA LEU A 7 7.75 4.00 9.13
C LEU A 7 7.65 2.98 8.00
N TYR A 8 8.21 3.30 6.82
CA TYR A 8 8.21 2.43 5.66
C TYR A 8 9.52 2.60 4.89
N ASP A 9 10.15 1.49 4.53
CA ASP A 9 11.37 1.47 3.71
C ASP A 9 10.98 1.56 2.23
N VAL A 10 10.36 2.68 1.87
CA VAL A 10 9.96 3.01 0.49
C VAL A 10 10.98 3.98 -0.12
N ARG A 11 11.29 3.82 -1.41
CA ARG A 11 12.33 4.59 -2.11
C ARG A 11 12.16 6.10 -1.98
N GLU A 12 10.95 6.61 -2.18
CA GLU A 12 10.65 8.05 -2.14
C GLU A 12 10.95 8.67 -0.77
N ARG A 13 10.87 7.86 0.29
CA ARG A 13 11.11 8.30 1.66
C ARG A 13 12.58 8.14 2.07
N THR A 14 13.18 7.03 1.67
CA THR A 14 14.52 6.64 2.13
C THR A 14 15.64 7.13 1.22
N GLY A 15 15.34 7.39 -0.05
CA GLY A 15 16.32 7.66 -1.10
C GLY A 15 17.17 6.46 -1.49
N ASN A 16 16.93 5.28 -0.91
CA ASN A 16 17.66 4.05 -1.25
C ASN A 16 17.09 3.45 -2.55
N PRO A 17 17.86 3.35 -3.65
CA PRO A 17 17.37 2.73 -4.88
C PRO A 17 17.03 1.24 -4.73
N GLU A 18 17.62 0.54 -3.75
CA GLU A 18 17.33 -0.88 -3.44
C GLU A 18 15.96 -1.08 -2.77
N HIS A 19 15.37 -0.02 -2.23
CA HIS A 19 14.00 -0.09 -1.75
C HIS A 19 13.02 0.05 -2.92
N ALA A 20 11.91 -0.67 -2.85
CA ALA A 20 10.82 -0.57 -3.81
C ALA A 20 10.23 0.85 -3.80
N SER A 21 9.80 1.31 -4.99
CA SER A 21 9.11 2.59 -5.14
C SER A 21 7.63 2.47 -4.75
N VAL A 22 7.02 3.60 -4.41
CA VAL A 22 5.57 3.65 -4.19
C VAL A 22 4.79 3.21 -5.44
N ASP A 23 5.32 3.45 -6.63
CA ASP A 23 4.69 3.02 -7.89
C ASP A 23 4.75 1.49 -8.04
N ASP A 24 5.85 0.83 -7.62
CA ASP A 24 5.95 -0.64 -7.60
C ASP A 24 4.90 -1.25 -6.65
N VAL A 25 4.71 -0.65 -5.47
CA VAL A 25 3.67 -1.09 -4.52
C VAL A 25 2.27 -0.91 -5.10
N VAL A 26 2.01 0.23 -5.75
CA VAL A 26 0.72 0.52 -6.40
C VAL A 26 0.44 -0.47 -7.52
N GLU A 27 1.43 -0.77 -8.36
CA GLU A 27 1.32 -1.77 -9.42
C GLU A 27 1.00 -3.15 -8.84
N LEU A 28 1.73 -3.58 -7.80
CA LEU A 28 1.50 -4.87 -7.16
C LEU A 28 0.11 -4.97 -6.52
N VAL A 29 -0.37 -3.91 -5.87
CA VAL A 29 -1.75 -3.87 -5.33
C VAL A 29 -2.78 -4.07 -6.44
N PHE A 30 -2.60 -3.43 -7.59
CA PHE A 30 -3.56 -3.53 -8.69
C PHE A 30 -3.45 -4.83 -9.49
N GLU A 31 -2.25 -5.40 -9.60
CA GLU A 31 -2.02 -6.72 -10.18
C GLU A 31 -2.76 -7.78 -9.35
N ARG A 32 -2.56 -7.79 -8.03
CA ARG A 32 -3.21 -8.75 -7.11
C ARG A 32 -4.71 -8.53 -6.95
N ALA A 33 -5.17 -7.29 -7.04
CA ALA A 33 -6.60 -7.01 -7.07
C ALA A 33 -7.27 -7.62 -8.32
N GLN A 34 -6.57 -7.66 -9.45
CA GLN A 34 -7.06 -8.29 -10.69
C GLN A 34 -6.85 -9.80 -10.71
N HIS A 35 -5.77 -10.26 -10.08
CA HIS A 35 -5.36 -11.66 -10.05
C HIS A 35 -5.07 -12.14 -8.61
N PRO A 36 -6.11 -12.27 -7.74
CA PRO A 36 -5.89 -12.71 -6.37
C PRO A 36 -5.27 -14.10 -6.30
N ARG A 37 -4.25 -14.27 -5.45
CA ARG A 37 -3.60 -15.57 -5.25
C ARG A 37 -4.44 -16.44 -4.31
N THR A 38 -4.85 -17.62 -4.77
CA THR A 38 -5.77 -18.51 -4.02
C THR A 38 -5.09 -19.40 -2.98
N ASP A 39 -3.81 -19.72 -3.16
CA ASP A 39 -3.04 -20.61 -2.27
C ASP A 39 -1.86 -19.89 -1.61
N HIS A 40 -2.04 -18.59 -1.34
CA HIS A 40 -1.02 -17.76 -0.68
C HIS A 40 -1.49 -17.38 0.73
N HIS A 41 -0.56 -17.35 1.69
CA HIS A 41 -0.88 -16.98 3.08
C HIS A 41 -1.53 -15.60 3.19
N ASP A 42 -1.12 -14.68 2.32
CA ASP A 42 -1.69 -13.33 2.21
C ASP A 42 -2.78 -13.19 1.13
N GLY A 43 -3.31 -14.27 0.54
CA GLY A 43 -4.33 -14.19 -0.53
C GLY A 43 -5.58 -13.39 -0.13
N HIS A 44 -5.94 -13.40 1.16
CA HIS A 44 -7.02 -12.58 1.71
C HIS A 44 -6.80 -11.05 1.59
N LEU A 45 -5.55 -10.59 1.45
CA LEU A 45 -5.22 -9.18 1.20
C LEU A 45 -5.51 -8.83 -0.25
N ASP A 46 -5.15 -9.73 -1.17
CA ASP A 46 -5.42 -9.61 -2.60
C ASP A 46 -6.94 -9.47 -2.85
N GLU A 47 -7.75 -10.35 -2.23
CA GLU A 47 -9.23 -10.29 -2.31
C GLU A 47 -9.82 -9.01 -1.71
N GLN A 48 -9.24 -8.52 -0.61
CA GLN A 48 -9.63 -7.24 -0.03
C GLN A 48 -9.33 -6.09 -0.98
N MET A 49 -8.17 -6.08 -1.64
CA MET A 49 -7.83 -5.06 -2.63
C MET A 49 -8.70 -5.15 -3.88
N ALA A 50 -9.07 -6.35 -4.34
CA ALA A 50 -10.05 -6.54 -5.40
C ALA A 50 -11.38 -5.84 -5.05
N THR A 51 -11.89 -6.05 -3.84
CA THR A 51 -13.13 -5.41 -3.35
C THR A 51 -13.01 -3.89 -3.23
N VAL A 52 -11.87 -3.40 -2.74
CA VAL A 52 -11.61 -1.97 -2.56
C VAL A 52 -11.47 -1.26 -3.91
N VAL A 53 -10.73 -1.85 -4.85
CA VAL A 53 -10.54 -1.30 -6.20
C VAL A 53 -11.84 -1.32 -7.00
N ASP A 54 -12.64 -2.39 -6.91
CA ASP A 54 -13.98 -2.44 -7.52
C ASP A 54 -14.89 -1.31 -6.98
N ARG A 55 -14.82 -1.05 -5.66
CA ARG A 55 -15.66 -0.03 -5.02
C ARG A 55 -15.23 1.41 -5.31
N TYR A 56 -13.94 1.70 -5.28
CA TYR A 56 -13.42 3.07 -5.28
C TYR A 56 -12.68 3.45 -6.57
N GLY A 57 -12.37 2.48 -7.42
CA GLY A 57 -11.44 2.65 -8.52
C GLY A 57 -9.99 2.79 -8.05
N THR A 58 -9.09 2.87 -9.02
CA THR A 58 -7.64 2.88 -8.78
C THR A 58 -7.12 4.21 -8.25
N ALA A 59 -7.71 5.34 -8.67
CA ALA A 59 -7.20 6.66 -8.32
C ALA A 59 -7.26 6.95 -6.80
N PRO A 60 -8.39 6.77 -6.10
CA PRO A 60 -8.44 6.97 -4.64
C PRO A 60 -7.52 6.00 -3.89
N VAL A 61 -7.42 4.75 -4.34
CA VAL A 61 -6.54 3.74 -3.73
C VAL A 61 -5.08 4.16 -3.84
N ARG A 62 -4.63 4.58 -5.03
CA ARG A 62 -3.28 5.11 -5.26
C ARG A 62 -2.98 6.29 -4.33
N THR A 63 -3.92 7.23 -4.19
CA THR A 63 -3.75 8.39 -3.30
C THR A 63 -3.58 7.96 -1.84
N VAL A 64 -4.36 7.00 -1.35
CA VAL A 64 -4.23 6.49 0.02
C VAL A 64 -2.87 5.82 0.22
N ILE A 65 -2.44 4.96 -0.71
CA ILE A 65 -1.12 4.28 -0.63
C ILE A 65 0.01 5.31 -0.54
N HIS A 66 0.01 6.32 -1.41
CA HIS A 66 1.03 7.36 -1.39
C HIS A 66 1.05 8.12 -0.07
N ARG A 67 -0.11 8.55 0.43
CA ARG A 67 -0.20 9.27 1.72
C ARG A 67 0.30 8.44 2.89
N VAL A 68 0.07 7.14 2.87
CA VAL A 68 0.51 6.24 3.94
C VAL A 68 2.02 6.00 3.86
N LEU A 69 2.53 5.54 2.71
CA LEU A 69 3.91 5.07 2.59
C LEU A 69 4.91 6.23 2.46
N VAL A 70 4.59 7.25 1.68
CA VAL A 70 5.49 8.38 1.41
C VAL A 70 5.35 9.44 2.49
N ASP A 71 4.13 9.96 2.65
CA ASP A 71 3.87 11.09 3.56
C ASP A 71 3.86 10.66 5.04
N GLY A 72 3.77 9.36 5.33
CA GLY A 72 3.67 8.83 6.69
C GLY A 72 2.35 9.20 7.38
N THR A 73 1.31 9.47 6.59
CA THR A 73 0.00 9.89 7.10
C THR A 73 -0.71 8.70 7.76
N PRO A 74 -1.26 8.87 8.98
CA PRO A 74 -2.06 7.82 9.62
C PRO A 74 -3.23 7.37 8.73
N PHE A 75 -3.54 6.08 8.72
CA PHE A 75 -4.48 5.47 7.77
C PHE A 75 -5.86 6.16 7.67
N ARG A 76 -6.41 6.64 8.79
CA ARG A 76 -7.71 7.36 8.80
C ARG A 76 -7.64 8.76 8.19
N THR A 77 -6.48 9.40 8.25
CA THR A 77 -6.25 10.73 7.68
C THR A 77 -5.88 10.60 6.20
N ALA A 78 -5.29 9.48 5.79
CA ALA A 78 -4.96 9.22 4.38
C ALA A 78 -6.20 9.20 3.47
N THR A 79 -7.39 8.93 4.00
CA THR A 79 -8.67 8.98 3.27
C THR A 79 -9.33 10.35 3.25
N GLN A 80 -8.71 11.38 3.85
CA GLN A 80 -9.27 12.73 3.88
C GLN A 80 -9.52 13.26 2.46
N ASP A 81 -10.67 13.89 2.25
CA ASP A 81 -11.12 14.43 0.96
C ASP A 81 -11.31 13.37 -0.14
N LEU A 82 -11.36 12.08 0.24
CA LEU A 82 -11.72 10.96 -0.65
C LEU A 82 -13.05 10.37 -0.20
N GLU A 83 -13.83 9.81 -1.13
CA GLU A 83 -15.03 9.02 -0.83
C GLU A 83 -14.70 7.60 -0.32
N VAL A 84 -13.56 7.45 0.36
CA VAL A 84 -13.06 6.18 0.90
C VAL A 84 -13.41 6.10 2.38
N ARG A 85 -14.00 4.98 2.81
CA ARG A 85 -14.32 4.77 4.22
C ARG A 85 -13.02 4.61 5.02
N ASN A 86 -12.97 5.18 6.22
CA ASN A 86 -11.80 5.08 7.10
C ASN A 86 -11.34 3.62 7.34
N VAL A 87 -12.29 2.67 7.42
CA VAL A 87 -11.97 1.24 7.56
C VAL A 87 -11.27 0.68 6.33
N ASP A 88 -11.66 1.11 5.14
CA ASP A 88 -11.03 0.71 3.88
C ASP A 88 -9.69 1.43 3.71
N GLY A 89 -9.52 2.65 4.23
CA GLY A 89 -8.22 3.32 4.36
C GLY A 89 -7.21 2.54 5.20
N VAL A 90 -7.65 1.94 6.31
CA VAL A 90 -6.81 1.04 7.12
C VAL A 90 -6.43 -0.21 6.32
N ARG A 91 -7.38 -0.84 5.62
CA ARG A 91 -7.10 -2.01 4.79
C ARG A 91 -6.09 -1.73 3.69
N ILE A 92 -6.24 -0.59 3.01
CA ILE A 92 -5.30 -0.14 1.97
C ILE A 92 -3.91 0.05 2.58
N GLY A 93 -3.79 0.82 3.67
CA GLY A 93 -2.51 1.09 4.31
C GLY A 93 -1.80 -0.17 4.83
N THR A 94 -2.54 -1.08 5.47
CA THR A 94 -1.99 -2.36 5.94
C THR A 94 -1.51 -3.24 4.78
N THR A 95 -2.32 -3.37 3.72
CA THR A 95 -1.95 -4.19 2.56
C THR A 95 -0.75 -3.62 1.82
N ALA A 96 -0.71 -2.30 1.65
CA ALA A 96 0.41 -1.62 1.00
C ALA A 96 1.72 -1.78 1.79
N GLY A 97 1.66 -1.75 3.13
CA GLY A 97 2.82 -2.04 3.97
C GLY A 97 3.32 -3.48 3.80
N GLN A 98 2.41 -4.47 3.85
CA GLN A 98 2.77 -5.87 3.64
C GLN A 98 3.40 -6.11 2.26
N PHE A 99 2.85 -5.49 1.21
CA PHE A 99 3.36 -5.66 -0.15
C PHE A 99 4.69 -4.93 -0.37
N LEU A 100 4.92 -3.81 0.32
CA LEU A 100 6.23 -3.16 0.35
C LEU A 100 7.28 -4.08 0.99
N ASP A 101 6.97 -4.70 2.13
CA ASP A 101 7.89 -5.63 2.80
C ASP A 101 8.20 -6.84 1.90
N GLU A 102 7.20 -7.35 1.18
CA GLU A 102 7.41 -8.43 0.21
C GLU A 102 8.32 -8.01 -0.95
N LEU A 103 8.12 -6.83 -1.52
CA LEU A 103 8.94 -6.32 -2.62
C LEU A 103 10.40 -6.12 -2.17
N ASN A 104 10.62 -5.54 -0.99
CA ASN A 104 11.96 -5.33 -0.45
C ASN A 104 12.65 -6.67 -0.12
N ALA A 105 11.92 -7.66 0.40
CA ALA A 105 12.49 -8.97 0.70
C ALA A 105 12.86 -9.79 -0.56
N GLN A 106 12.28 -9.47 -1.72
CA GLN A 106 12.63 -10.11 -2.99
C GLN A 106 13.92 -9.56 -3.61
N ASP A 107 14.30 -8.31 -3.30
CA ASP A 107 15.51 -7.65 -3.82
C ASP A 107 16.76 -7.97 -2.98
N ASP A 108 16.58 -8.51 -1.76
CA ASP A 108 17.65 -9.01 -0.87
C ASP A 108 18.26 -10.38 -1.31
N GLY A 109 18.04 -10.80 -2.56
CA GLY A 109 18.38 -12.12 -3.12
C GLY A 109 19.70 -12.20 -3.88
#